data_AF-A0A520HEW7-F1
#
_entry.id   AF-A0A520HEW7-F1
#
_cell.length_a   1.000
_cell.length_b   1.000
_cell.length_c   1.000
_cell.angle_alpha   90.00
_cell.angle_beta   90.00
_cell.angle_gamma   90.00
#
_symmetry.space_group_name_H-M   'P 1'
#
loop_
_entity.id
_entity.type
_entity.pdbx_description
1 polymer ?
#
loop_
_entity_poly.entity_id
_entity_poly.type
_entity_poly.pdbx_seq_one_letter_code
_entity_poly.pdbx_strand_id
1 'polypeptide(L)' 'ATRWRHVPHISGSYSHARVGQAGQRAVLAAPVDDRIFFAGEACHPHDFSTAHGAYETGVAAARAIGQGRAIA' A
#
# COMPACT_ATOMS: atom_id res chain seq x y z
N ALA A 1 -7.19 25.81 -6.85
CA ALA A 1 -7.36 24.35 -6.91
C ALA A 1 -6.03 23.71 -7.32
N THR A 2 -5.66 22.56 -6.73
CA THR A 2 -4.46 21.80 -7.12
C THR A 2 -4.76 20.85 -8.29
N ARG A 3 -3.72 20.31 -8.95
CA ARG A 3 -3.84 19.42 -10.13
C ARG A 3 -3.17 18.06 -9.91
N TRP A 4 -3.41 17.41 -8.77
CA TRP A 4 -2.77 16.14 -8.39
C TRP A 4 -2.86 15.04 -9.46
N ARG A 5 -4.02 14.93 -10.14
CA ARG A 5 -4.23 13.99 -11.25
C ARG A 5 -3.22 14.14 -12.40
N HIS A 6 -2.68 15.34 -12.61
CA HIS A 6 -1.74 15.62 -13.70
C HIS A 6 -0.27 15.55 -13.28
N VAL A 7 0.03 15.26 -12.00
CA VAL A 7 1.40 15.04 -11.55
C VAL A 7 1.82 13.62 -11.95
N PRO A 8 2.85 13.43 -12.80
CA PRO A 8 3.14 12.13 -13.41
C PRO A 8 3.34 10.97 -12.43
N HIS A 9 3.95 11.23 -11.28
CA HIS A 9 4.24 10.21 -10.26
C HIS A 9 3.14 10.05 -9.20
N ILE A 10 2.01 10.77 -9.30
CA ILE A 10 0.92 10.72 -8.32
C ILE A 10 -0.39 10.28 -8.99
N SER A 11 -0.73 10.85 -10.14
CA SER A 11 -1.88 10.44 -10.99
C SER A 11 -3.27 10.49 -10.31
N GLY A 12 -3.39 11.03 -9.10
CA GLY A 12 -4.61 11.05 -8.31
C GLY A 12 -4.40 11.67 -6.94
N SER A 13 -5.40 11.59 -6.07
CA SER A 13 -5.30 12.09 -4.69
C SER A 13 -5.12 10.94 -3.69
N TYR A 14 -6.09 10.03 -3.63
CA TYR A 14 -6.11 8.88 -2.72
C TYR A 14 -6.99 7.77 -3.30
N SER A 15 -6.75 6.53 -2.86
CA SER A 15 -7.49 5.36 -3.31
C SER A 15 -8.91 5.29 -2.74
N HIS A 16 -9.83 4.70 -3.48
CA HIS A 16 -11.09 4.20 -2.95
C HIS A 16 -11.38 2.86 -3.63
N ALA A 17 -12.03 1.95 -2.90
CA ALA A 17 -12.45 0.69 -3.49
C ALA A 17 -13.60 0.93 -4.46
N ARG A 18 -13.59 0.24 -5.60
CA ARG A 18 -14.79 0.10 -6.42
C ARG A 18 -15.87 -0.68 -5.64
N VAL A 19 -17.13 -0.50 -6.00
CA VAL A 19 -18.26 -1.22 -5.37
C VAL A 19 -17.98 -2.73 -5.40
N GLY A 20 -18.09 -3.37 -4.24
CA GLY A 20 -17.83 -4.81 -4.07
C GLY A 20 -16.35 -5.23 -4.07
N GLN A 21 -15.39 -4.30 -4.18
CA GLN A 21 -13.95 -4.60 -4.30
C GLN A 21 -13.13 -4.20 -3.07
N ALA A 22 -13.76 -4.06 -1.89
CA ALA A 22 -13.06 -3.70 -0.65
C ALA A 22 -11.94 -4.72 -0.29
N GLY A 23 -12.15 -6.00 -0.58
CA GLY A 23 -11.17 -7.07 -0.31
C GLY A 23 -9.88 -7.01 -1.14
N GLN A 24 -9.85 -6.23 -2.24
CA GLN A 24 -8.67 -6.16 -3.11
C GLN A 24 -7.45 -5.51 -2.44
N ARG A 25 -7.65 -4.77 -1.34
CA ARG A 25 -6.54 -4.19 -0.57
C ARG A 25 -5.62 -5.27 0.01
N ALA A 26 -6.20 -6.39 0.46
CA ALA A 26 -5.42 -7.52 0.97
C ALA A 26 -4.58 -8.18 -0.14
N VAL A 27 -5.12 -8.25 -1.36
CA VAL A 27 -4.38 -8.75 -2.53
C VAL A 27 -3.23 -7.82 -2.89
N LEU A 28 -3.48 -6.49 -2.91
CA LEU A 28 -2.45 -5.49 -3.18
C LEU A 28 -1.32 -5.51 -2.12
N ALA A 29 -1.66 -5.74 -0.86
CA ALA A 29 -0.70 -5.75 0.25
C ALA A 29 0.13 -7.04 0.33
N ALA A 30 -0.22 -8.10 -0.40
CA ALA A 30 0.49 -9.38 -0.35
C ALA A 30 1.90 -9.26 -0.97
N PRO A 31 2.94 -9.80 -0.32
CA PRO A 31 4.29 -9.82 -0.90
C PRO A 31 4.38 -10.80 -2.08
N VAL A 32 5.35 -10.57 -2.97
CA VAL A 32 5.71 -11.48 -4.06
C VAL A 32 7.04 -12.14 -3.73
N ASP A 33 7.03 -13.47 -3.68
CA ASP A 33 8.17 -14.35 -3.40
C ASP A 33 8.99 -13.97 -2.15
N ASP A 34 8.35 -13.33 -1.15
CA ASP A 34 8.99 -12.76 0.04
C ASP A 34 10.19 -11.84 -0.30
N ARG A 35 10.17 -11.23 -1.48
CA ARG A 35 11.23 -10.36 -2.02
C ARG A 35 10.72 -8.97 -2.34
N ILE A 36 9.50 -8.88 -2.86
CA ILE A 36 8.86 -7.61 -3.20
C ILE A 36 7.70 -7.40 -2.22
N PHE A 37 7.74 -6.27 -1.53
CA PHE A 37 6.74 -5.89 -0.53
C PHE A 37 6.06 -4.60 -0.97
N PHE A 38 4.76 -4.49 -0.69
CA PHE A 38 3.95 -3.31 -1.02
C PHE A 38 3.53 -2.58 0.25
N ALA A 39 3.54 -1.26 0.18
CA ALA A 39 3.08 -0.38 1.26
C ALA A 39 2.43 0.88 0.67
N GLY A 40 1.74 1.64 1.52
CA GLY A 40 1.02 2.85 1.15
C GLY A 40 -0.45 2.78 1.53
N GLU A 41 -1.14 3.91 1.46
CA GLU A 41 -2.52 4.05 1.94
C GLU A 41 -3.47 3.01 1.32
N ALA A 42 -3.25 2.63 0.06
CA ALA A 42 -4.10 1.69 -0.64
C ALA A 42 -4.03 0.26 -0.08
N CYS A 43 -2.95 -0.08 0.64
CA CYS A 43 -2.71 -1.39 1.24
C CYS A 43 -3.37 -1.55 2.61
N HIS A 44 -3.82 -0.46 3.25
CA HIS A 44 -4.41 -0.54 4.58
C HIS A 44 -5.88 -1.00 4.52
N PRO A 45 -6.31 -2.02 5.29
CA PRO A 45 -7.66 -2.57 5.18
C PRO A 45 -8.76 -1.60 5.63
N HIS A 46 -8.47 -0.74 6.62
CA HIS A 46 -9.46 0.14 7.25
C HIS A 46 -9.14 1.63 7.03
N ASP A 47 -7.94 2.05 7.40
CA ASP A 47 -7.43 3.42 7.24
C ASP A 47 -6.81 3.73 5.87
N PHE A 48 -7.52 3.39 4.80
CA PHE A 48 -7.14 3.83 3.46
C PHE A 48 -7.43 5.32 3.25
N SER A 49 -6.81 5.93 2.23
CA SER A 49 -6.84 7.38 1.96
C SER A 49 -6.20 8.28 3.04
N THR A 50 -5.60 7.72 4.09
CA THR A 50 -4.98 8.51 5.17
C THR A 50 -3.45 8.40 5.17
N ALA A 51 -2.80 9.42 5.73
CA ALA A 51 -1.35 9.42 5.90
C ALA A 51 -0.88 8.40 6.97
N HIS A 52 -1.66 8.21 8.04
CA HIS A 52 -1.28 7.25 9.09
C HIS A 52 -1.40 5.80 8.62
N GLY A 53 -2.41 5.45 7.81
CA GLY A 53 -2.50 4.11 7.21
C GLY A 53 -1.34 3.84 6.25
N ALA A 54 -0.88 4.85 5.48
CA ALA A 54 0.33 4.74 4.67
C ALA A 54 1.59 4.52 5.52
N TYR A 55 1.70 5.21 6.65
CA TYR A 55 2.82 5.03 7.59
C TYR A 55 2.82 3.63 8.21
N GLU A 56 1.69 3.17 8.72
CA GLU A 56 1.56 1.87 9.40
C GLU A 56 1.86 0.71 8.44
N THR A 57 1.35 0.77 7.20
CA THR A 57 1.69 -0.23 6.17
C THR A 57 3.18 -0.22 5.82
N GLY A 58 3.83 0.94 5.81
CA GLY A 58 5.28 1.06 5.63
C GLY A 58 6.08 0.40 6.75
N VAL A 59 5.70 0.63 8.01
CA VAL A 59 6.32 -0.04 9.17
C VAL A 59 6.11 -1.56 9.11
N ALA A 60 4.91 -2.01 8.73
CA ALA A 60 4.61 -3.44 8.57
C ALA A 60 5.49 -4.08 7.48
N ALA A 61 5.61 -3.46 6.31
CA ALA A 61 6.47 -3.94 5.23
C ALA A 61 7.96 -3.98 5.64
N ALA A 62 8.46 -2.96 6.34
CA ALA A 62 9.83 -2.93 6.84
C ALA A 62 10.11 -4.07 7.83
N ARG A 63 9.17 -4.37 8.73
CA ARG A 63 9.26 -5.51 9.64
C ARG A 63 9.27 -6.84 8.91
N ALA A 64 8.41 -7.01 7.90
CA ALA A 64 8.37 -8.22 7.08
C ALA A 64 9.70 -8.45 6.33
N ILE A 65 10.30 -7.39 5.78
CA ILE A 65 11.64 -7.44 5.16
C ILE A 65 12.69 -7.91 6.18
N GLY A 66 12.69 -7.36 7.39
CA GLY A 66 13.63 -7.75 8.45
C GLY A 66 13.44 -9.18 8.97
N GLN A 67 12.27 -9.79 8.73
CA GLN A 67 11.95 -11.19 9.07
C GLN A 67 12.22 -12.15 7.90
N GLY A 68 12.38 -11.63 6.67
CA GLY A 68 12.71 -12.40 5.48
C GLY A 68 14.07 -13.09 5.64
N ARG A 69 14.06 -14.43 5.57
CA ARG A 69 15.27 -15.26 5.69
C ARG A 69 16.35 -14.80 4.70
N ALA A 70 17.60 -14.79 5.18
CA ALA A 70 18.77 -14.71 4.33
C ALA A 70 18.66 -15.74 3.20
N ILE A 71 18.81 -15.28 1.96
CA ILE A 71 19.05 -16.12 0.80
C ILE A 71 20.29 -16.98 1.10
N ALA A 72 20.07 -18.29 1.26
CA ALA A 72 21.12 -19.30 1.29
C ALA A 72 21.76 -19.43 -0.09
#